data_AF-A0A8T5U948-F1
#
_entry.id   AF-A0A8T5U948-F1
#
_cell.length_a   1.000
_cell.length_b   1.000
_cell.length_c   1.000
_cell.angle_alpha   90.00
_cell.angle_beta   90.00
_cell.angle_gamma   90.00
#
_symmetry.space_group_name_H-M   'P 1'
#
loop_
_entity.id
_entity.type
_entity.pdbx_description
1 polymer ?
#
loop_
_entity_poly.entity_id
_entity_poly.type
_entity_poly.pdbx_seq_one_letter_code
_entity_poly.pdbx_strand_id
1 'polypeptide(L)'
;MTEFEEKILSLLGTINEKLDKLLNVRPSQSSIPEIKSTVKPSEVVEKQKEEEKAIEKPPVEGRRICPKCGGFAFNTVEDQSQVLFQQGGMKIYAKKYICKSCGQEA
;
A
#
# COMPACT_ATOMS: atom_id res chain seq x y z
N MET A 1 -0.26 46.13 33.99
CA MET A 1 -0.23 45.09 32.96
C MET A 1 -1.60 45.08 32.32
N THR A 2 -1.68 45.03 30.99
CA THR A 2 -2.98 44.88 30.32
C THR A 2 -3.49 43.45 30.51
N GLU A 3 -4.81 43.23 30.55
CA GLU A 3 -5.38 41.86 30.67
C GLU A 3 -4.86 40.89 29.59
N PHE A 4 -4.45 41.45 28.46
CA PHE A 4 -3.83 40.72 27.36
C PHE A 4 -2.42 40.25 27.69
N GLU A 5 -1.58 41.11 28.30
CA GLU A 5 -0.24 40.75 28.77
C GLU A 5 -0.29 39.65 29.83
N GLU A 6 -1.28 39.69 30.74
CA GLU A 6 -1.46 38.66 31.76
C GLU A 6 -1.84 37.30 31.14
N LYS A 7 -2.72 37.30 30.15
CA LYS A 7 -3.07 36.10 29.38
C LYS A 7 -1.87 35.55 28.61
N ILE A 8 -1.05 36.41 28.01
CA ILE A 8 0.18 36.00 27.31
C ILE A 8 1.14 35.33 28.30
N LEU A 9 1.40 35.96 29.44
CA LEU A 9 2.30 35.39 30.45
C LEU A 9 1.80 34.04 31.00
N SER A 10 0.49 33.90 31.20
CA SER A 10 -0.14 32.63 31.57
C SER A 10 0.02 31.57 30.47
N LEU A 11 -0.05 31.94 29.20
CA LEU A 11 0.12 31.03 28.07
C LEU A 11 1.57 30.55 27.97
N LEU A 12 2.55 31.46 28.10
CA LEU A 12 3.97 31.08 28.10
C LEU A 12 4.31 30.16 29.27
N GLY A 13 3.74 30.40 30.46
CA GLY A 13 3.92 29.54 31.62
C GLY A 13 3.41 28.11 31.39
N THR A 14 2.20 27.98 30.83
CA THR A 14 1.62 26.65 30.54
C THR A 14 2.35 25.90 29.43
N ILE A 15 2.96 26.60 28.46
CA ILE A 15 3.82 25.97 27.45
C ILE A 15 5.08 25.40 28.09
N ASN A 16 5.77 26.17 28.94
CA ASN A 16 6.98 25.69 29.63
C ASN A 16 6.69 24.47 30.52
N GLU A 17 5.58 24.50 31.27
CA GLU A 17 5.19 23.37 32.12
C GLU A 17 4.92 22.09 31.31
N LYS A 18 4.34 22.23 30.11
CA LYS A 18 4.12 21.10 29.20
C LYS A 18 5.43 20.58 28.61
N LEU A 19 6.36 21.46 28.27
CA LEU A 19 7.67 21.06 27.75
C LEU A 19 8.51 20.32 28.80
N ASP A 20 8.50 20.77 30.06
CA ASP A 20 9.18 20.07 31.17
C ASP A 20 8.58 18.68 31.42
N LYS A 21 7.26 18.53 31.30
CA LYS A 21 6.60 17.21 31.40
C LYS A 21 7.03 16.26 30.29
N LEU A 22 7.26 16.76 29.08
CA LEU A 22 7.74 15.95 27.96
C LEU A 22 9.23 15.61 28.08
N LEU A 23 10.04 16.54 28.59
CA LEU A 23 11.49 16.35 28.76
C LEU A 23 11.84 15.45 29.96
N ASN A 24 11.03 15.47 31.02
CA ASN A 24 11.22 14.60 32.19
C ASN A 24 10.67 13.17 31.99
N VAL A 25 10.03 12.86 30.86
CA VAL A 25 9.83 11.48 30.42
C VAL A 25 11.18 10.96 29.91
N ARG A 26 12.06 10.63 30.85
CA ARG A 26 13.22 9.79 30.56
C ARG A 26 12.72 8.43 30.09
N PRO A 27 13.29 7.84 29.03
CA PRO A 27 12.97 6.49 28.64
C PRO A 27 13.29 5.58 29.83
N SER A 28 12.26 4.94 30.37
CA SER A 28 12.41 3.91 31.37
C SER A 28 13.39 2.88 30.80
N GLN A 29 14.53 2.75 31.47
CA GLN A 29 15.46 1.65 31.25
C GLN A 29 14.68 0.35 31.43
N SER A 30 14.22 -0.21 30.33
CA SER A 30 13.82 -1.59 30.23
C SER A 30 15.13 -2.38 30.32
N SER A 31 15.22 -3.22 31.34
CA SER A 31 16.17 -4.32 31.43
C SER A 31 16.33 -4.96 30.05
N ILE A 32 17.58 -5.08 29.60
CA ILE A 32 17.96 -5.76 28.37
C ILE A 32 17.98 -7.27 28.68
N PRO A 33 17.06 -8.11 28.14
CA PRO A 33 17.42 -9.46 27.79
C PRO A 33 18.13 -9.44 26.44
N GLU A 34 19.24 -10.18 26.38
CA GLU A 34 19.97 -10.65 25.20
C GLU A 34 19.46 -10.20 23.83
N ILE A 35 20.29 -9.37 23.20
CA ILE A 35 20.56 -9.22 21.77
C ILE A 35 19.78 -10.24 20.90
N LYS A 36 18.58 -9.86 20.47
CA LYS A 36 17.98 -10.39 19.24
C LYS A 36 17.86 -9.25 18.27
N SER A 37 18.89 -9.15 17.42
CA SER A 37 18.92 -8.53 16.09
C SER A 37 17.80 -7.51 15.83
N THR A 38 18.00 -6.29 16.32
CA THR A 38 17.22 -5.15 15.87
C THR A 38 17.57 -4.90 14.40
N VAL A 39 16.69 -5.36 13.52
CA VAL A 39 16.72 -5.06 12.10
C VAL A 39 16.72 -3.54 11.96
N LYS A 40 17.75 -3.00 11.29
CA LYS A 40 17.85 -1.56 11.07
C LYS A 40 16.62 -1.11 10.27
N PRO A 41 16.01 0.06 10.55
CA PRO A 41 14.89 0.58 9.77
C PRO A 41 15.16 0.62 8.26
N SER A 42 16.42 0.80 7.87
CA SER A 42 16.90 0.75 6.48
C SER A 42 16.71 -0.62 5.83
N GLU A 43 16.83 -1.71 6.58
CA GLU A 43 16.66 -3.08 6.10
C GLU A 43 15.18 -3.48 6.01
N VAL A 44 14.31 -2.87 6.82
CA VAL A 44 12.85 -3.03 6.71
C VAL A 44 12.33 -2.40 5.41
N VAL A 45 12.87 -1.24 5.02
CA VAL A 45 12.52 -0.57 3.74
C VAL A 45 13.02 -1.36 2.53
N GLU A 46 14.21 -1.96 2.61
CA GLU A 46 14.72 -2.84 1.54
C GLU A 46 13.88 -4.13 1.41
N LYS A 47 13.48 -4.76 2.52
CA LYS A 47 12.58 -5.92 2.49
C LYS A 47 11.20 -5.58 1.92
N GLN A 48 10.63 -4.42 2.25
CA GLN A 48 9.37 -3.96 1.65
C GLN A 48 9.50 -3.69 0.14
N LYS A 49 10.64 -3.14 -0.31
CA LYS A 49 10.94 -2.95 -1.75
C LYS A 49 11.12 -4.27 -2.50
N GLU A 50 11.72 -5.27 -1.86
CA GLU A 50 11.89 -6.62 -2.44
C GLU A 50 10.54 -7.36 -2.53
N GLU A 51 9.69 -7.24 -1.51
CA GLU A 51 8.33 -7.80 -1.51
C GLU A 51 7.42 -7.11 -2.55
N GLU A 52 7.51 -5.79 -2.74
CA GLU A 52 6.81 -5.08 -3.82
C GLU A 52 7.32 -5.43 -5.23
N LYS A 53 8.58 -5.87 -5.36
CA LYS A 53 9.11 -6.41 -6.62
C LYS A 53 8.71 -7.87 -6.87
N ALA A 54 8.48 -8.64 -5.81
CA ALA A 54 8.01 -10.03 -5.89
C ALA A 54 6.50 -10.13 -6.13
N ILE A 55 5.73 -9.10 -5.78
CA ILE A 55 4.40 -8.87 -6.35
C ILE A 55 4.64 -8.28 -7.75
N GLU A 56 5.10 -9.15 -8.67
CA GLU A 56 5.07 -8.87 -10.09
C GLU A 56 3.65 -8.41 -10.40
N LYS A 57 3.48 -7.10 -10.61
CA LYS A 57 2.27 -6.57 -11.23
C LYS A 57 2.04 -7.46 -12.45
N PRO A 58 0.87 -8.10 -12.58
CA PRO A 58 0.61 -8.95 -13.74
C PRO A 58 1.01 -8.12 -14.96
N PRO A 59 1.82 -8.70 -15.87
CA PRO A 59 2.51 -7.96 -16.92
C PRO A 59 1.50 -7.00 -17.52
N VAL A 60 1.77 -5.69 -17.39
CA VAL A 60 0.91 -4.63 -17.93
C VAL A 60 0.56 -5.09 -19.32
N GLU A 61 -0.70 -5.53 -19.50
CA GLU A 61 -1.05 -6.37 -20.64
C GLU A 61 -0.62 -5.59 -21.87
N GLY A 62 0.47 -6.04 -22.50
CA GLY A 62 1.07 -5.32 -23.60
C GLY A 62 0.06 -5.17 -24.72
N ARG A 63 0.44 -4.49 -25.81
CA ARG A 63 -0.34 -4.56 -27.05
C ARG A 63 -0.41 -6.03 -27.49
N ARG A 64 -1.47 -6.74 -27.10
CA ARG A 64 -1.75 -8.11 -27.52
C ARG A 64 -1.91 -8.06 -29.04
N ILE A 65 -1.29 -9.01 -29.74
CA ILE A 65 -1.36 -9.13 -31.20
C ILE A 65 -2.13 -10.39 -31.51
N CYS A 66 -3.17 -10.29 -32.33
CA CYS A 66 -3.94 -11.46 -32.72
C CYS A 66 -3.06 -12.37 -33.61
N PRO A 67 -2.90 -13.66 -33.27
CA PRO A 67 -2.05 -14.57 -34.04
C PRO A 67 -2.60 -14.84 -35.45
N LYS A 68 -3.91 -14.61 -35.69
CA LYS A 68 -4.54 -14.86 -36.99
C LYS A 68 -4.50 -13.67 -37.94
N CYS A 69 -4.74 -12.45 -37.44
CA CYS A 69 -4.90 -11.27 -38.30
C CYS A 69 -3.91 -10.14 -37.98
N GLY A 70 -3.03 -10.30 -37.00
CA GLY A 70 -2.09 -9.25 -36.58
C GLY A 70 -2.75 -8.02 -35.94
N GLY A 71 -4.06 -8.08 -35.68
CA GLY A 71 -4.82 -6.97 -35.11
C GLY A 71 -4.54 -6.77 -33.62
N PHE A 72 -4.62 -5.51 -33.18
CA PHE A 72 -4.41 -5.12 -31.78
C PHE A 72 -5.72 -4.89 -31.01
N ALA A 73 -6.86 -4.99 -31.69
CA ALA A 73 -8.16 -4.66 -31.13
C ALA A 73 -8.86 -5.94 -30.62
N PHE A 74 -9.06 -6.00 -29.31
CA PHE A 74 -9.74 -7.11 -28.64
C PHE A 74 -10.98 -6.62 -27.88
N ASN A 75 -12.00 -7.47 -27.82
CA ASN A 75 -13.13 -7.35 -26.93
C ASN A 75 -12.89 -8.23 -25.70
N THR A 76 -13.23 -7.72 -24.53
CA THR A 76 -13.15 -8.46 -23.28
C THR A 76 -14.54 -8.97 -22.92
N VAL A 77 -14.69 -10.28 -22.78
CA VAL A 77 -15.96 -10.97 -22.47
C VAL A 77 -15.74 -11.87 -21.27
N GLU A 78 -16.71 -11.95 -20.37
CA GLU A 78 -16.63 -12.83 -19.20
C GLU A 78 -16.94 -14.28 -19.58
N ASP A 79 -16.09 -15.19 -19.14
CA ASP A 79 -16.25 -16.63 -19.33
C ASP A 79 -16.98 -17.25 -18.15
N GLN A 80 -18.29 -17.44 -18.31
CA GLN A 80 -19.13 -18.03 -17.27
C GLN A 80 -18.78 -19.49 -16.95
N SER A 81 -17.98 -20.15 -17.79
CA SER A 81 -17.53 -21.53 -17.53
C SER A 81 -16.41 -21.61 -16.51
N GLN A 82 -15.65 -20.52 -16.29
CA GLN A 82 -14.51 -20.51 -15.39
C GLN A 82 -14.72 -19.48 -14.27
N VAL A 83 -15.03 -19.96 -13.07
CA VAL A 83 -15.16 -19.14 -11.87
C VAL A 83 -13.80 -19.04 -11.19
N LEU A 84 -13.24 -17.84 -11.10
CA LEU A 84 -11.96 -17.59 -10.43
C LEU A 84 -12.14 -17.51 -8.91
N PHE A 85 -13.23 -16.87 -8.48
CA PHE A 85 -13.46 -16.63 -7.06
C PHE A 85 -14.96 -16.51 -6.77
N GLN A 86 -15.36 -16.94 -5.58
CA GLN A 86 -16.74 -16.83 -5.11
C GLN A 86 -16.75 -16.41 -3.65
N GLN A 87 -17.38 -15.25 -3.36
CA GLN A 87 -17.65 -14.80 -2.00
C GLN A 87 -19.04 -14.16 -1.92
N GLY A 88 -19.76 -14.41 -0.83
CA GLY A 88 -21.04 -13.74 -0.55
C GLY A 88 -22.13 -13.95 -1.61
N GLY A 89 -22.10 -15.07 -2.35
CA GLY A 89 -23.06 -15.36 -3.42
C GLY A 89 -22.74 -14.71 -4.77
N MET A 90 -21.71 -13.87 -4.87
CA MET A 90 -21.23 -13.31 -6.14
C MET A 90 -20.08 -14.16 -6.70
N LYS A 91 -20.16 -14.47 -8.00
CA LYS A 91 -19.14 -15.22 -8.74
C LYS A 91 -18.34 -14.25 -9.60
N ILE A 92 -17.01 -14.32 -9.48
CA ILE A 92 -16.08 -13.61 -10.35
C ILE A 92 -15.62 -14.60 -11.43
N TYR A 93 -15.92 -14.27 -12.68
CA TYR A 93 -15.59 -15.09 -13.84
C TYR A 93 -14.25 -14.69 -14.45
N ALA A 94 -13.59 -15.63 -15.12
CA ALA A 94 -12.42 -15.34 -15.93
C ALA A 94 -12.77 -14.43 -17.11
N LYS A 95 -11.81 -13.65 -17.60
CA LYS A 95 -12.00 -12.80 -18.79
C LYS A 95 -11.38 -13.47 -20.01
N LYS A 96 -12.16 -13.57 -21.09
CA LYS A 96 -11.74 -13.96 -22.43
C LYS A 96 -11.53 -12.74 -23.30
N TYR A 97 -10.53 -12.80 -24.18
CA TYR A 97 -10.20 -11.73 -25.12
C TYR A 97 -10.44 -12.22 -26.54
N ILE A 98 -11.41 -11.61 -27.23
CA ILE A 98 -11.82 -11.99 -28.58
C ILE A 98 -11.35 -10.92 -29.55
N CYS A 99 -10.58 -11.28 -30.57
CA CYS A 99 -10.14 -10.32 -31.58
C CYS A 99 -11.34 -9.73 -32.33
N LYS A 100 -11.44 -8.40 -32.40
CA LYS A 100 -12.53 -7.71 -33.12
C LYS A 100 -12.51 -7.97 -34.62
N SER A 101 -11.33 -8.19 -35.20
CA SER A 101 -11.16 -8.30 -36.65
C SER A 101 -11.47 -9.70 -37.19
N CYS A 102 -11.14 -10.75 -36.44
CA CYS A 102 -11.30 -12.14 -36.92
C CYS A 102 -12.08 -13.06 -35.97
N GLY A 103 -12.50 -12.57 -34.80
CA GLY A 103 -13.29 -13.35 -33.84
C GLY A 103 -12.51 -14.41 -33.07
N GLN A 104 -11.19 -14.48 -33.24
CA GLN A 104 -10.37 -15.50 -32.58
C GLN A 104 -10.09 -15.14 -31.11
N GLU A 105 -10.22 -16.13 -30.24
CA GLU A 105 -9.82 -16.05 -28.83
C GLU A 105 -8.29 -16.01 -28.71
N ALA A 106 -7.77 -15.16 -27.84
CA ALA A 106 -6.36 -14.99 -27.53
C ALA A 106 -6.03 -15.38 -26.09
#